data_AF-A0A9X3RDL2-F1
#
_entry.id   AF-A0A9X3RDL2-F1
#
_cell.length_a   1.000
_cell.length_b   1.000
_cell.length_c   1.000
_cell.angle_alpha   90.00
_cell.angle_beta   90.00
_cell.angle_gamma   90.00
#
_symmetry.space_group_name_H-M   'P 1'
#
loop_
_entity.id
_entity.type
_entity.pdbx_description
1 polymer ?
#
loop_
_entity_poly.entity_id
_entity_poly.type
_entity_poly.pdbx_seq_one_letter_code
_entity_poly.pdbx_strand_id
1 'polypeptide(L)' 'MLKTETWWEPIFSGNLSLGINKERLAELEEESFIYFNDKEEIETPEQ' A
#
# COMPACT_ATOMS: atom_id res chain seq x y z
N MET A 1 20.52 -1.56 16.91
CA MET A 1 19.49 -2.12 16.02
C MET A 1 19.68 -1.45 14.67
N LEU A 2 19.92 -2.22 13.61
CA LEU A 2 19.89 -1.70 12.25
C LEU A 2 18.43 -1.40 11.94
N LYS A 3 18.10 -0.12 11.72
CA LYS A 3 16.76 0.30 11.32
C LYS A 3 16.58 -0.22 9.89
N THR A 4 15.71 -1.20 9.69
CA THR A 4 15.30 -1.59 8.33
C THR A 4 14.59 -0.39 7.71
N GLU A 5 15.09 0.10 6.59
CA GLU A 5 14.44 1.19 5.86
C GLU A 5 13.14 0.66 5.26
N THR A 6 12.03 1.23 5.71
CA THR A 6 10.71 0.95 5.18
C THR A 6 10.54 1.69 3.86
N TRP A 7 10.48 0.94 2.75
CA TRP A 7 10.50 1.50 1.39
C TRP A 7 9.37 2.52 1.12
N TRP A 8 8.22 2.36 1.77
CA TRP A 8 7.05 3.21 1.59
C TRP A 8 7.04 4.44 2.51
N GLU A 9 7.89 4.49 3.54
CA GLU A 9 7.92 5.58 4.54
C GLU A 9 8.20 6.97 3.91
N PRO A 10 9.12 7.12 2.94
CA PRO A 10 9.32 8.40 2.24
C PRO A 10 8.11 8.83 1.39
N ILE A 11 7.35 7.87 0.85
CA ILE A 11 6.18 8.12 -0.03
C ILE A 11 5.03 8.71 0.78
N PHE A 12 4.73 8.10 1.94
CA PHE A 12 3.64 8.51 2.81
C PHE A 12 4.10 9.45 3.94
N SER A 13 4.92 10.43 3.60
CA SER A 13 5.42 11.45 4.51
C SER A 13 4.67 12.78 4.36
N GLY A 14 4.84 13.68 5.34
CA GLY A 14 4.21 15.01 5.31
C GLY A 14 2.67 14.94 5.24
N ASN A 15 2.06 15.67 4.31
CA ASN A 15 0.60 15.73 4.17
C ASN A 15 -0.02 14.37 3.80
N LEU A 16 0.72 13.50 3.12
CA LEU A 16 0.22 12.17 2.71
C LEU A 16 0.12 11.20 3.89
N SER A 17 0.82 11.47 4.99
CA SER A 17 0.70 10.68 6.23
C SER A 17 -0.70 10.76 6.86
N LEU A 18 -1.48 11.81 6.56
CA LEU A 18 -2.83 11.99 7.09
C LEU A 18 -3.87 11.14 6.37
N GLY A 19 -3.62 10.80 5.10
CA GLY A 19 -4.53 10.04 4.24
C GLY A 19 -4.28 8.53 4.23
N ILE A 20 -3.29 8.06 4.99
CA ILE A 20 -2.91 6.65 4.96
C ILE A 20 -3.94 5.80 5.72
N ASN A 21 -4.42 4.74 5.05
CA ASN A 21 -5.25 3.74 5.72
C ASN A 21 -4.36 2.84 6.57
N LYS A 22 -4.34 3.10 7.88
CA LYS A 22 -3.50 2.37 8.85
C LYS A 22 -3.83 0.89 8.96
N GLU A 23 -5.07 0.49 8.64
CA GLU A 23 -5.49 -0.91 8.69
C GLU A 23 -4.88 -1.73 7.55
N ARG A 24 -4.55 -1.06 6.43
CA ARG A 24 -3.96 -1.66 5.23
C ARG A 24 -2.45 -1.50 5.15
N LEU A 25 -1.83 -0.81 6.12
CA LEU A 25 -0.37 -0.59 6.14
C LEU A 25 0.43 -1.90 6.12
N ALA A 26 -0.08 -2.93 6.79
CA ALA A 26 0.57 -4.24 6.83
C ALA A 26 0.66 -4.89 5.44
N GLU A 27 -0.22 -4.54 4.50
CA GLU A 27 -0.17 -5.05 3.13
C GLU A 27 1.08 -4.55 2.38
N LEU A 28 1.65 -3.40 2.76
CA LEU A 28 2.85 -2.85 2.13
C LEU A 28 4.14 -3.62 2.46
N GLU A 29 4.11 -4.50 3.44
CA GLU A 29 5.21 -5.41 3.79
C GLU A 29 5.24 -6.65 2.88
N GLU A 30 4.14 -6.94 2.19
CA GLU A 30 4.03 -8.05 1.24
C GLU A 30 4.52 -7.60 -0.14
N GLU A 31 5.49 -8.33 -0.72
CA GLU A 31 6.02 -8.00 -2.06
C GLU A 31 4.93 -8.05 -3.13
N SER A 32 3.91 -8.90 -2.92
CA SER A 32 2.74 -9.05 -3.79
C SER A 32 1.97 -7.74 -4.00
N PHE A 33 2.03 -6.79 -3.05
CA PHE A 33 1.31 -5.52 -3.11
C PHE A 33 1.66 -4.67 -4.33
N ILE A 34 2.91 -4.74 -4.80
CA ILE A 34 3.39 -3.92 -5.92
C ILE A 34 2.94 -4.51 -7.27
N TYR A 35 2.62 -5.80 -7.30
CA TYR A 35 2.24 -6.48 -8.52
C TYR A 35 0.75 -6.30 -8.79
N PHE A 36 0.43 -6.03 -10.05
CA PHE A 36 -0.94 -6.04 -10.52
C PHE A 36 -1.48 -7.48 -10.43
N ASN A 37 -2.53 -7.68 -9.64
CA ASN A 37 -3.15 -8.99 -9.50
C ASN A 37 -4.26 -9.14 -10.56
N ASP A 38 -3.96 -9.83 -11.66
CA ASP A 38 -4.91 -10.09 -12.77
C ASP A 38 -6.20 -10.82 -12.33
N LYS A 39 -6.24 -11.33 -11.09
CA LYS A 39 -7.40 -12.04 -10.52
C LYS A 39 -8.36 -11.15 -9.72
N GLU A 40 -8.00 -9.89 -9.47
CA GLU A 40 -8.96 -8.92 -8.95
C GLU A 40 -9.81 -8.47 -10.13
N GLU A 41 -10.87 -9.25 -10.42
CA GLU A 41 -11.99 -8.75 -11.21
C GLU A 41 -12.47 -7.47 -10.53
N ILE A 42 -12.15 -6.33 -11.13
CA ILE A 42 -12.74 -5.06 -10.78
C ILE A 42 -14.22 -5.27 -11.10
N GLU A 43 -15.06 -5.53 -10.08
CA GLU A 43 -16.50 -5.45 -10.22
C GLU A 43 -16.85 -3.99 -10.55
N THR A 44 -16.67 -3.59 -11.81
CA THR A 44 -17.28 -2.41 -12.36
C THR A 44 -18.78 -2.66 -12.29
N PRO A 45 -19.57 -1.91 -11.50
CA PRO A 45 -21.00 -1.98 -11.61
C PRO A 45 -21.33 -1.44 -13.00
N GLU A 46 -21.72 -2.33 -13.92
CA GLU A 46 -22.28 -1.95 -15.21
C GLU A 46 -23.50 -1.05 -14.95
N GLN A 47 -23.48 0.14 -15.56
CA GLN A 47 -24.52 1.17 -15.47
C GLN A 47 -25.80 0.78 -16.20
#